data_AF-A0A939ZGH5-F1
#
_entry.id   AF-A0A939ZGH5-F1
#
_cell.length_a   1.000
_cell.length_b   1.000
_cell.length_c   1.000
_cell.angle_alpha   90.00
_cell.angle_beta   90.00
_cell.angle_gamma   90.00
#
_symmetry.space_group_name_H-M   'P 1'
#
loop_
_entity.id
_entity.type
_entity.pdbx_description
1 polymer ?
#
loop_
_entity_poly.entity_id
_entity_poly.type
_entity_poly.pdbx_seq_one_letter_code
_entity_poly.pdbx_strand_id
1 'polypeptide(L)'
;MKILVINCGSSSLKYQLIDSETEEWLAKGLCERIGIDGRIVYTPAGGEKEIKESPMPDHTNAIKLVLEYLTNDKTGVLKSLDEIGAVGHRIVHGGEKFASSVVIDDEVIKAIEECNDLAPLHNPANLIGIDACRKLMPSTPMVAVFDTAFHQTMPEKAYLYGLPSSYYEKYKIRRYGFHGTSHSFVSKRCADVLGKKYEDLKIIVCHLGNGASVSAVKNGKCVDTSMGLTPLEGLIMGTRSGDLDP
;
A
#
# COMPACT_ATOMS: atom_id res chain seq x y z
N MET A 1 15.09 -3.38 14.21
CA MET A 1 13.83 -4.17 14.41
C MET A 1 13.34 -4.70 13.07
N LYS A 2 12.95 -5.99 12.95
CA LYS A 2 12.48 -6.55 11.67
C LYS A 2 11.00 -6.27 11.43
N ILE A 3 10.66 -5.73 10.26
CA ILE A 3 9.30 -5.37 9.84
C ILE A 3 8.92 -6.18 8.60
N LEU A 4 7.79 -6.89 8.67
CA LEU A 4 7.19 -7.55 7.52
C LEU A 4 6.24 -6.58 6.81
N VAL A 5 6.55 -6.18 5.58
CA VAL A 5 5.71 -5.32 4.76
C VAL A 5 4.89 -6.18 3.80
N ILE A 6 3.57 -5.99 3.79
CA ILE A 6 2.62 -6.76 2.99
C ILE A 6 1.78 -5.83 2.11
N ASN A 7 1.64 -6.22 0.85
CA ASN A 7 0.76 -5.57 -0.11
C ASN A 7 -0.10 -6.65 -0.80
N CYS A 8 -1.33 -6.82 -0.31
CA CYS A 8 -2.31 -7.73 -0.90
C CYS A 8 -3.04 -7.06 -2.07
N GLY A 9 -3.01 -7.70 -3.23
CA GLY A 9 -3.94 -7.46 -4.33
C GLY A 9 -5.01 -8.55 -4.39
N SER A 10 -5.92 -8.46 -5.36
CA SER A 10 -7.04 -9.42 -5.50
C SER A 10 -6.59 -10.87 -5.68
N SER A 11 -5.52 -11.12 -6.44
CA SER A 11 -4.98 -12.46 -6.72
C SER A 11 -3.47 -12.59 -6.48
N SER A 12 -2.88 -11.62 -5.76
CA SER A 12 -1.45 -11.61 -5.47
C SER A 12 -1.15 -11.03 -4.10
N LEU A 13 0.02 -11.36 -3.56
CA LEU A 13 0.54 -10.81 -2.32
C LEU A 13 2.04 -10.52 -2.51
N LYS A 14 2.42 -9.26 -2.49
CA LYS A 14 3.83 -8.83 -2.47
C LYS A 14 4.27 -8.66 -1.03
N TYR A 15 5.47 -9.11 -0.70
CA TYR A 15 6.01 -8.96 0.64
C TYR A 15 7.50 -8.67 0.64
N GLN A 16 7.94 -8.04 1.72
CA GLN A 16 9.35 -7.80 2.02
C GLN A 16 9.55 -7.80 3.53
N LEU A 17 10.59 -8.47 4.00
CA LEU A 17 11.07 -8.37 5.38
C LEU A 17 12.24 -7.40 5.40
N ILE A 18 12.19 -6.37 6.23
CA ILE A 18 13.17 -5.28 6.29
C ILE A 18 13.66 -5.12 7.72
N ASP A 19 14.95 -4.89 7.93
CA ASP A 19 15.42 -4.35 9.20
C ASP A 19 15.27 -2.83 9.21
N SER A 20 14.41 -2.31 10.08
CA SER A 20 14.14 -0.87 10.19
C SER A 20 15.30 -0.05 10.71
N GLU A 21 16.32 -0.66 11.31
CA GLU A 21 17.51 0.07 11.78
C GLU A 21 18.51 0.32 10.64
N THR A 22 18.71 -0.67 9.76
CA THR A 22 19.65 -0.58 8.64
C THR A 22 18.98 -0.23 7.31
N GLU A 23 17.65 -0.31 7.26
CA GLU A 23 16.83 -0.24 6.04
C GLU A 23 17.13 -1.34 5.01
N GLU A 24 17.92 -2.35 5.38
CA GLU A 24 18.24 -3.48 4.51
C GLU A 24 17.08 -4.46 4.47
N TRP A 25 16.80 -4.97 3.28
CA TRP A 25 15.84 -6.04 3.12
C TRP A 25 16.52 -7.38 3.42
N LEU A 26 15.85 -8.21 4.20
CA LEU A 26 16.29 -9.55 4.58
C LEU A 26 15.72 -10.60 3.64
N ALA A 27 14.48 -10.42 3.19
CA ALA A 27 13.87 -11.26 2.17
C ALA A 27 12.80 -10.47 1.41
N LYS A 28 12.50 -10.89 0.19
CA LYS A 28 11.39 -10.35 -0.60
C LYS A 28 10.74 -11.45 -1.41
N GLY A 29 9.49 -11.21 -1.81
CA GLY A 29 8.81 -12.16 -2.65
C GLY A 29 7.43 -11.71 -3.11
N LEU A 30 6.78 -12.64 -3.78
CA LEU A 30 5.49 -12.47 -4.42
C LEU A 30 4.76 -13.80 -4.46
N CYS A 31 3.55 -13.84 -3.94
CA CYS A 31 2.58 -14.88 -4.24
C CYS A 31 1.71 -14.41 -5.40
N GLU A 32 1.60 -15.20 -6.45
CA GLU A 32 0.77 -14.94 -7.63
C GLU A 32 -0.29 -16.03 -7.77
N ARG A 33 -1.36 -15.71 -8.50
CA ARG A 33 -2.42 -16.67 -8.86
C ARG A 33 -3.07 -17.31 -7.61
N ILE A 34 -3.23 -16.52 -6.55
CA ILE A 34 -3.98 -16.90 -5.34
C ILE A 34 -5.43 -17.16 -5.73
N GLY A 35 -6.01 -18.25 -5.24
CA GLY A 35 -7.34 -18.75 -5.61
C GLY A 35 -7.39 -19.49 -6.96
N ILE A 36 -6.23 -19.72 -7.60
CA ILE A 36 -6.11 -20.40 -8.90
C ILE A 36 -5.17 -21.61 -8.73
N ASP A 37 -4.02 -21.65 -9.42
CA ASP A 37 -3.01 -22.72 -9.35
C ASP A 37 -1.87 -22.38 -8.38
N GLY A 38 -1.67 -21.10 -8.09
CA GLY A 38 -0.79 -20.57 -7.05
C GLY A 38 0.70 -20.72 -7.36
N ARG A 39 1.43 -19.61 -7.24
CA ARG A 39 2.88 -19.58 -7.42
C ARG A 39 3.53 -18.68 -6.38
N ILE A 40 4.55 -19.16 -5.69
CA ILE A 40 5.36 -18.34 -4.80
C ILE A 40 6.73 -18.07 -5.41
N VAL A 41 7.15 -16.81 -5.30
CA VAL A 41 8.49 -16.33 -5.56
C VAL A 41 9.06 -15.88 -4.23
N TYR A 42 10.24 -16.39 -3.87
CA TYR A 42 10.96 -16.03 -2.66
C TYR A 42 12.41 -15.70 -3.01
N THR A 43 13.00 -14.72 -2.34
CA THR A 43 14.41 -14.36 -2.50
C THR A 43 14.94 -13.86 -1.16
N PRO A 44 15.81 -14.62 -0.48
CA PRO A 44 16.52 -14.15 0.70
C PRO A 44 17.66 -13.21 0.30
N ALA A 45 18.06 -12.32 1.21
CA ALA A 45 19.19 -11.43 1.00
C ALA A 45 20.48 -12.23 0.83
N GLY A 46 21.22 -11.94 -0.25
CA GLY A 46 22.45 -12.65 -0.59
C GLY A 46 22.27 -14.10 -1.08
N GLY A 47 21.03 -14.59 -1.21
CA GLY A 47 20.74 -15.93 -1.72
C GLY A 47 20.04 -15.93 -3.09
N GLU A 48 19.78 -17.13 -3.60
CA GLU A 48 19.17 -17.32 -4.91
C GLU A 48 17.64 -17.15 -4.90
N LYS A 49 17.10 -16.80 -6.07
CA LYS A 49 15.65 -16.67 -6.26
C LYS A 49 15.02 -18.06 -6.37
N GLU A 50 14.08 -18.35 -5.47
CA GLU A 50 13.26 -19.56 -5.49
C GLU A 50 11.91 -19.27 -6.14
N ILE A 51 11.45 -20.20 -6.98
CA ILE A 51 10.15 -20.15 -7.62
C ILE A 51 9.51 -21.53 -7.50
N LYS A 52 8.31 -21.58 -6.94
CA LYS A 52 7.58 -22.84 -6.75
C LYS A 52 6.10 -22.68 -7.04
N GLU A 53 5.54 -23.62 -7.80
CA GLU A 53 4.09 -23.77 -7.92
C GLU A 53 3.56 -24.34 -6.59
N SER A 54 2.60 -23.67 -5.99
CA SER A 54 2.10 -23.99 -4.65
C SER A 54 0.66 -23.51 -4.53
N PRO A 55 -0.31 -24.43 -4.38
CA PRO A 55 -1.72 -24.05 -4.22
C PRO A 55 -1.91 -23.12 -3.04
N MET A 56 -2.56 -21.98 -3.29
CA MET A 56 -2.95 -21.00 -2.28
C MET A 56 -4.43 -20.66 -2.50
N PRO A 57 -5.36 -21.42 -1.90
CA PRO A 57 -6.80 -21.21 -2.08
C PRO A 57 -7.25 -19.79 -1.73
N ASP A 58 -6.61 -19.18 -0.72
CA ASP A 58 -6.87 -17.81 -0.28
C ASP A 58 -5.59 -17.11 0.22
N HIS A 59 -5.72 -15.85 0.61
CA HIS A 59 -4.61 -15.06 1.15
C HIS A 59 -4.11 -15.56 2.51
N THR A 60 -4.92 -16.26 3.29
CA THR A 60 -4.48 -16.88 4.56
C THR A 60 -3.45 -17.96 4.28
N ASN A 61 -3.72 -18.84 3.31
CA ASN A 61 -2.76 -19.84 2.86
C ASN A 61 -1.52 -19.19 2.25
N ALA A 62 -1.67 -18.11 1.48
CA ALA A 62 -0.53 -17.39 0.92
C ALA A 62 0.38 -16.81 2.01
N ILE A 63 -0.19 -16.16 3.04
CA ILE A 63 0.59 -15.61 4.16
C ILE A 63 1.26 -16.71 4.95
N LYS A 64 0.54 -17.80 5.24
CA LYS A 64 1.14 -18.95 5.92
C LYS A 64 2.37 -19.47 5.17
N LEU A 65 2.27 -19.62 3.85
CA LEU A 65 3.39 -20.05 3.03
C LEU A 65 4.56 -19.04 3.06
N VAL A 66 4.27 -17.73 3.02
CA VAL A 66 5.31 -16.70 3.17
C VAL A 66 6.03 -16.84 4.51
N LEU A 67 5.29 -17.01 5.61
CA LEU A 67 5.88 -17.18 6.94
C LEU A 67 6.73 -18.46 7.01
N GLU A 68 6.26 -19.56 6.43
CA GLU A 68 7.03 -20.81 6.33
C GLU A 68 8.36 -20.61 5.58
N TYR A 69 8.36 -19.89 4.44
CA TYR A 69 9.60 -19.57 3.72
C TYR A 69 10.53 -18.68 4.53
N LEU A 70 10.00 -17.69 5.26
CA LEU A 70 10.82 -16.81 6.09
C LEU A 70 11.52 -17.55 7.24
N THR A 71 10.95 -18.64 7.74
CA THR A 71 11.47 -19.42 8.87
C THR A 71 12.05 -20.78 8.48
N ASN A 72 12.19 -21.11 7.18
CA ASN A 72 12.64 -22.43 6.78
C ASN A 72 14.14 -22.66 7.05
N ASP A 73 14.54 -23.90 7.35
CA ASP A 73 15.91 -24.23 7.75
C ASP A 73 16.98 -24.02 6.66
N LYS A 74 16.59 -23.95 5.39
CA LYS A 74 17.53 -23.90 4.25
C LYS A 74 17.83 -22.47 3.82
N THR A 75 16.79 -21.68 3.63
CA THR A 75 16.85 -20.34 3.02
C THR A 75 16.05 -19.30 3.78
N GLY A 76 15.48 -19.68 4.94
CA GLY A 76 14.82 -18.76 5.85
C GLY A 76 15.80 -17.75 6.44
N VAL A 77 15.26 -16.57 6.76
CA VAL A 77 16.02 -15.43 7.30
C VAL A 77 15.64 -15.12 8.76
N LEU A 78 14.75 -15.94 9.32
CA LEU A 78 14.27 -15.91 10.69
C LEU A 78 14.42 -17.31 11.31
N LYS A 79 14.77 -17.36 12.60
CA LYS A 79 14.71 -18.58 13.42
C LYS A 79 13.31 -18.83 13.97
N SER A 80 12.56 -17.76 14.26
CA SER A 80 11.16 -17.83 14.65
C SER A 80 10.38 -16.59 14.19
N LEU A 81 9.05 -16.68 14.23
CA LEU A 81 8.17 -15.55 13.92
C LEU A 81 8.25 -14.42 14.95
N ASP A 82 8.71 -14.70 16.17
CA ASP A 82 8.88 -13.71 17.24
C ASP A 82 9.94 -12.64 16.91
N GLU A 83 10.79 -12.91 15.91
CA GLU A 83 11.75 -11.93 15.42
C GLU A 83 11.08 -10.82 14.57
N ILE A 84 9.84 -11.01 14.13
CA ILE A 84 9.06 -9.99 13.44
C ILE A 84 8.47 -9.04 14.48
N GLY A 85 9.06 -7.84 14.56
CA GLY A 85 8.64 -6.82 15.53
C GLY A 85 7.35 -6.10 15.15
N ALA A 86 7.02 -6.01 13.85
CA ALA A 86 5.77 -5.42 13.37
C ALA A 86 5.42 -5.88 11.95
N VAL A 87 4.15 -5.74 11.57
CA VAL A 87 3.66 -5.93 10.19
C VAL A 87 3.09 -4.64 9.63
N GLY A 88 3.60 -4.17 8.49
CA GLY A 88 3.07 -3.02 7.77
C GLY A 88 2.18 -3.47 6.60
N HIS A 89 0.92 -3.06 6.59
CA HIS A 89 -0.02 -3.35 5.51
C HIS A 89 -0.26 -2.11 4.66
N ARG A 90 -0.04 -2.22 3.34
CA ARG A 90 -0.54 -1.22 2.40
C ARG A 90 -2.06 -1.34 2.30
N ILE A 91 -2.75 -0.24 2.56
CA ILE A 91 -4.19 -0.10 2.38
C ILE A 91 -4.44 0.91 1.25
N VAL A 92 -5.30 0.58 0.31
CA VAL A 92 -5.54 1.47 -0.84
C VAL A 92 -6.36 2.68 -0.44
N HIS A 93 -7.49 2.49 0.23
CA HIS A 93 -8.42 3.58 0.53
C HIS A 93 -8.69 3.69 2.04
N GLY A 94 -8.37 4.86 2.62
CA GLY A 94 -8.66 5.20 4.02
C GLY A 94 -9.79 6.22 4.20
N GLY A 95 -10.42 6.64 3.11
CA GLY A 95 -11.49 7.64 3.13
C GLY A 95 -10.97 8.99 3.63
N GLU A 96 -11.85 9.77 4.25
CA GLU A 96 -11.47 11.03 4.92
C GLU A 96 -10.95 10.81 6.34
N LYS A 97 -11.18 9.62 6.92
CA LYS A 97 -10.87 9.34 8.33
C LYS A 97 -9.38 9.21 8.59
N PHE A 98 -8.61 8.70 7.62
CA PHE A 98 -7.18 8.43 7.80
C PHE A 98 -6.31 9.34 6.95
N ALA A 99 -5.68 10.33 7.62
CA ALA A 99 -4.69 11.24 7.03
C ALA A 99 -3.23 10.82 7.32
N SER A 100 -3.02 9.74 8.06
CA SER A 100 -1.70 9.17 8.37
C SER A 100 -1.81 7.67 8.58
N SER A 101 -0.66 6.99 8.64
CA SER A 101 -0.60 5.60 9.09
C SER A 101 -1.09 5.46 10.52
N VAL A 102 -1.72 4.32 10.85
CA VAL A 102 -2.27 4.03 12.17
C VAL A 102 -1.97 2.60 12.59
N VAL A 103 -1.83 2.36 13.89
CA VAL A 103 -1.82 1.00 14.44
C VAL A 103 -3.19 0.39 14.24
N ILE A 104 -3.24 -0.85 13.77
CA ILE A 104 -4.49 -1.55 13.47
C ILE A 104 -5.12 -2.06 14.75
N ASP A 105 -6.34 -1.61 15.00
CA ASP A 105 -7.28 -2.16 15.97
C ASP A 105 -8.63 -2.45 15.28
N ASP A 106 -9.64 -2.85 16.05
CA ASP A 106 -10.96 -3.19 15.51
C ASP A 106 -11.70 -1.95 14.95
N GLU A 107 -11.43 -0.74 15.46
CA GLU A 107 -12.01 0.49 14.92
C GLU A 107 -11.42 0.87 13.57
N VAL A 108 -10.11 0.63 13.39
CA VAL A 108 -9.41 0.81 12.13
C VAL A 108 -9.91 -0.17 11.09
N ILE A 109 -10.10 -1.44 11.46
CA ILE A 109 -10.65 -2.46 10.55
C ILE A 109 -12.03 -2.06 10.06
N LYS A 110 -12.93 -1.68 10.97
CA LYS A 110 -14.28 -1.24 10.60
C LYS A 110 -14.27 -0.03 9.66
N ALA A 111 -13.37 0.93 9.90
CA ALA A 111 -13.26 2.09 9.03
C ALA A 111 -12.69 1.76 7.64
N ILE A 112 -11.82 0.76 7.53
CA ILE A 112 -11.35 0.24 6.23
C ILE A 112 -12.51 -0.46 5.50
N GLU A 113 -13.33 -1.22 6.21
CA GLU A 113 -14.54 -1.87 5.68
C GLU A 113 -15.55 -0.88 5.13
N GLU A 114 -15.80 0.22 5.84
CA GLU A 114 -16.66 1.33 5.39
C GLU A 114 -16.15 1.98 4.09
N CYS A 115 -14.86 1.83 3.77
CA CYS A 115 -14.25 2.31 2.53
C CYS A 115 -14.24 1.25 1.40
N ASN A 116 -14.81 0.06 1.59
CA ASN A 116 -14.83 -0.99 0.57
C ASN A 116 -15.51 -0.53 -0.73
N ASP A 117 -16.58 0.25 -0.65
CA ASP A 117 -17.28 0.76 -1.84
C ASP A 117 -16.41 1.71 -2.66
N LEU A 118 -15.42 2.36 -2.03
CA LEU A 118 -14.46 3.26 -2.69
C LEU A 118 -13.28 2.49 -3.33
N ALA A 119 -12.99 1.28 -2.87
CA ALA A 119 -11.93 0.42 -3.41
C ALA A 119 -12.27 -1.08 -3.36
N PRO A 120 -13.33 -1.52 -4.08
CA PRO A 120 -13.94 -2.83 -3.88
C PRO A 120 -13.03 -4.00 -4.29
N LEU A 121 -12.07 -3.75 -5.20
CA LEU A 121 -11.11 -4.76 -5.64
C LEU A 121 -9.85 -4.85 -4.77
N HIS A 122 -9.68 -3.93 -3.80
CA HIS A 122 -8.41 -3.77 -3.08
C HIS A 122 -8.61 -3.87 -1.57
N ASN A 123 -9.48 -3.05 -0.97
CA ASN A 123 -9.66 -3.02 0.48
C ASN A 123 -10.09 -4.39 1.05
N PRO A 124 -11.01 -5.16 0.43
CA PRO A 124 -11.33 -6.51 0.91
C PRO A 124 -10.11 -7.45 0.96
N ALA A 125 -9.26 -7.43 -0.08
CA ALA A 125 -8.04 -8.23 -0.10
C ALA A 125 -7.02 -7.77 0.96
N ASN A 126 -6.97 -6.47 1.25
CA ASN A 126 -6.14 -5.92 2.33
C ASN A 126 -6.62 -6.41 3.71
N LEU A 127 -7.94 -6.41 3.95
CA LEU A 127 -8.55 -6.89 5.19
C LEU A 127 -8.31 -8.39 5.42
N ILE A 128 -8.44 -9.22 4.38
CA ILE A 128 -8.11 -10.65 4.49
C ILE A 128 -6.62 -10.83 4.86
N GLY A 129 -5.73 -10.02 4.29
CA GLY A 129 -4.31 -10.04 4.64
C GLY A 129 -4.02 -9.68 6.10
N ILE A 130 -4.73 -8.68 6.63
CA ILE A 130 -4.65 -8.29 8.05
C ILE A 130 -5.17 -9.41 8.93
N ASP A 131 -6.34 -9.97 8.66
CA ASP A 131 -6.95 -11.04 9.45
C ASP A 131 -6.07 -12.30 9.50
N ALA A 132 -5.51 -12.69 8.36
CA ALA A 132 -4.55 -13.79 8.28
C ALA A 132 -3.30 -13.55 9.13
N CYS A 133 -2.74 -12.34 9.09
CA CYS A 133 -1.62 -11.98 9.96
C CYS A 133 -2.01 -12.00 11.43
N ARG A 134 -3.18 -11.46 11.82
CA ARG A 134 -3.67 -11.46 13.21
C ARG A 134 -3.81 -12.88 13.76
N LYS A 135 -4.25 -13.82 12.93
CA LYS A 135 -4.37 -15.24 13.29
C LYS A 135 -3.02 -15.93 13.47
N LEU A 136 -2.05 -15.64 12.59
CA LEU A 136 -0.75 -16.32 12.57
C LEU A 136 0.29 -15.68 13.51
N MET A 137 0.15 -14.39 13.81
CA MET A 137 1.07 -13.59 14.64
C MET A 137 0.28 -12.71 15.62
N PRO A 138 -0.47 -13.29 16.58
CA PRO A 138 -1.47 -12.58 17.37
C PRO A 138 -0.91 -11.51 18.32
N SER A 139 0.36 -11.60 18.69
CA SER A 139 1.06 -10.64 19.56
C SER A 139 1.81 -9.55 18.80
N THR A 140 1.92 -9.65 17.46
CA THR A 140 2.73 -8.73 16.65
C THR A 140 1.89 -7.49 16.29
N PRO A 141 2.37 -6.27 16.58
CA PRO A 141 1.66 -5.05 16.22
C PRO A 141 1.59 -4.89 14.69
N MET A 142 0.46 -4.41 14.20
CA MET A 142 0.22 -4.20 12.77
C MET A 142 -0.11 -2.75 12.50
N VAL A 143 0.34 -2.22 11.37
CA VAL A 143 0.16 -0.83 10.97
C VAL A 143 -0.47 -0.77 9.59
N ALA A 144 -1.54 0.00 9.45
CA ALA A 144 -2.14 0.33 8.17
C ALA A 144 -1.48 1.59 7.60
N VAL A 145 -1.01 1.51 6.35
CA VAL A 145 -0.42 2.63 5.61
C VAL A 145 -1.27 2.89 4.37
N PHE A 146 -1.93 4.04 4.32
CA PHE A 146 -2.93 4.35 3.30
C PHE A 146 -2.34 5.08 2.10
N ASP A 147 -2.64 4.61 0.89
CA ASP A 147 -2.24 5.28 -0.35
C ASP A 147 -2.92 6.65 -0.55
N THR A 148 -4.05 6.87 0.13
CA THR A 148 -4.85 8.10 0.09
C THR A 148 -4.42 9.13 1.13
N ALA A 149 -3.70 8.73 2.18
CA ALA A 149 -3.39 9.59 3.33
C ALA A 149 -2.55 10.82 2.97
N PHE A 150 -1.51 10.65 2.14
CA PHE A 150 -0.62 11.74 1.73
C PHE A 150 -1.37 12.92 1.08
N HIS A 151 -2.45 12.61 0.38
CA HIS A 151 -3.24 13.55 -0.40
C HIS A 151 -4.32 14.27 0.42
N GLN A 152 -4.54 13.88 1.69
CA GLN A 152 -5.52 14.53 2.58
C GLN A 152 -5.17 16.00 2.91
N THR A 153 -3.99 16.46 2.50
CA THR A 153 -3.57 17.86 2.62
C THR A 153 -4.07 18.74 1.46
N MET A 154 -4.71 18.17 0.43
CA MET A 154 -5.29 18.92 -0.68
C MET A 154 -6.38 19.89 -0.17
N PRO A 155 -6.39 21.15 -0.63
CA PRO A 155 -7.44 22.10 -0.28
C PRO A 155 -8.75 21.78 -1.03
N GLU A 156 -9.88 22.28 -0.50
CA GLU A 156 -11.22 22.06 -1.07
C GLU A 156 -11.32 22.35 -2.57
N LYS A 157 -10.72 23.46 -3.00
CA LYS A 157 -10.64 23.84 -4.42
C LYS A 157 -9.96 22.83 -5.35
N ALA A 158 -9.20 21.88 -4.81
CA ALA A 158 -8.49 20.86 -5.57
C ALA A 158 -9.18 19.49 -5.51
N TYR A 159 -9.91 19.20 -4.42
CA TYR A 159 -10.56 17.90 -4.26
C TYR A 159 -12.04 17.86 -4.58
N LEU A 160 -12.75 19.00 -4.58
CA LEU A 160 -14.14 19.04 -5.01
C LEU A 160 -14.24 19.06 -6.53
N TYR A 161 -15.05 18.16 -7.06
CA TYR A 161 -15.41 18.16 -8.47
C TYR A 161 -16.45 19.26 -8.75
N GLY A 162 -16.51 19.72 -10.01
CA GLY A 162 -17.56 20.62 -10.52
C GLY A 162 -18.93 19.95 -10.67
N LEU A 163 -19.36 19.22 -9.64
CA LEU A 163 -20.62 18.47 -9.55
C LEU A 163 -21.51 19.08 -8.46
N PRO A 164 -22.82 18.75 -8.41
CA PRO A 164 -23.69 19.17 -7.31
C PRO A 164 -23.11 18.81 -5.93
N SER A 165 -23.08 19.76 -4.99
CA SER A 165 -22.46 19.57 -3.66
C SER A 165 -23.03 18.37 -2.89
N SER A 166 -24.31 18.07 -3.11
CA SER A 166 -25.00 16.93 -2.49
C SER A 166 -24.33 15.58 -2.76
N TYR A 167 -23.57 15.44 -3.87
CA TYR A 167 -22.82 14.21 -4.16
C TYR A 167 -21.62 14.04 -3.23
N TYR A 168 -20.91 15.13 -2.92
CA TYR A 168 -19.88 15.11 -1.90
C TYR A 168 -20.49 14.88 -0.50
N GLU A 169 -21.54 15.62 -0.14
CA GLU A 169 -22.15 15.53 1.19
C GLU A 169 -22.70 14.13 1.51
N LYS A 170 -23.39 13.49 0.55
CA LYS A 170 -24.05 12.19 0.74
C LYS A 170 -23.15 10.99 0.48
N TYR A 171 -22.31 11.07 -0.56
CA TYR A 171 -21.56 9.91 -1.06
C TYR A 171 -20.05 10.08 -0.95
N LYS A 172 -19.58 11.23 -0.44
CA LYS A 172 -18.14 11.52 -0.30
C LYS A 172 -17.40 11.44 -1.63
N ILE A 173 -18.06 11.85 -2.71
CA ILE A 173 -17.46 11.99 -4.04
C ILE A 173 -16.52 13.19 -4.03
N ARG A 174 -15.22 12.92 -4.01
CA ARG A 174 -14.13 13.88 -4.03
C ARG A 174 -12.88 13.23 -4.62
N ARG A 175 -11.88 14.04 -4.97
CA ARG A 175 -10.53 13.55 -5.21
C ARG A 175 -9.93 13.02 -3.92
N TYR A 176 -9.51 11.76 -3.93
CA TYR A 176 -8.70 11.18 -2.86
C TYR A 176 -7.25 11.04 -3.30
N GLY A 177 -7.00 10.61 -4.54
CA GLY A 177 -5.66 10.32 -5.05
C GLY A 177 -5.07 9.03 -4.49
N PHE A 178 -4.17 8.40 -5.26
CA PHE A 178 -3.50 7.15 -4.88
C PHE A 178 -1.99 7.26 -5.07
N HIS A 179 -1.27 6.16 -4.82
CA HIS A 179 0.21 6.12 -4.78
C HIS A 179 0.82 7.09 -3.75
N GLY A 180 0.06 7.52 -2.73
CA GLY A 180 0.50 8.53 -1.77
C GLY A 180 1.76 8.12 -1.01
N THR A 181 1.93 6.83 -0.71
CA THR A 181 3.16 6.28 -0.12
C THR A 181 4.38 6.51 -1.00
N SER A 182 4.26 6.23 -2.30
CA SER A 182 5.33 6.47 -3.27
C SER A 182 5.60 7.96 -3.45
N HIS A 183 4.55 8.77 -3.62
CA HIS A 183 4.69 10.23 -3.78
C HIS A 183 5.35 10.87 -2.56
N SER A 184 4.94 10.49 -1.35
CA SER A 184 5.51 10.95 -0.08
C SER A 184 6.99 10.58 0.03
N PHE A 185 7.35 9.32 -0.26
CA PHE A 185 8.74 8.86 -0.16
C PHE A 185 9.66 9.61 -1.12
N VAL A 186 9.32 9.68 -2.42
CA VAL A 186 10.24 10.27 -3.42
C VAL A 186 10.31 11.79 -3.33
N SER A 187 9.23 12.47 -2.93
CA SER A 187 9.26 13.92 -2.70
C SER A 187 10.16 14.29 -1.52
N LYS A 188 10.09 13.53 -0.42
CA LYS A 188 11.01 13.69 0.72
C LYS A 188 12.45 13.37 0.31
N ARG A 189 12.68 12.26 -0.38
CA ARG A 189 14.01 11.86 -0.86
C ARG A 189 14.62 12.90 -1.80
N CYS A 190 13.81 13.54 -2.64
CA CYS A 190 14.25 14.64 -3.50
C CYS A 190 14.78 15.82 -2.67
N ALA A 191 14.10 16.19 -1.58
CA ALA A 191 14.57 17.23 -0.67
C ALA A 191 15.93 16.88 -0.04
N ASP A 192 16.08 15.63 0.43
CA ASP A 192 17.32 15.13 1.03
C ASP A 192 18.50 15.19 0.04
N VAL A 193 18.29 14.73 -1.21
CA VAL A 193 19.30 14.74 -2.27
C VAL A 193 19.71 16.17 -2.64
N LEU A 194 18.78 17.12 -2.61
CA LEU A 194 19.04 18.53 -2.86
C LEU A 194 19.68 19.25 -1.66
N GLY A 195 19.78 18.60 -0.50
CA GLY A 195 20.26 19.21 0.74
C GLY A 195 19.39 20.40 1.19
N LYS A 196 18.09 20.37 0.87
CA LYS A 196 17.14 21.45 1.18
C LYS A 196 16.05 20.94 2.11
N LYS A 197 15.51 21.84 2.94
CA LYS A 197 14.34 21.52 3.76
C LYS A 197 13.16 21.23 2.85
N TYR A 198 12.39 20.20 3.17
CA TYR A 198 11.25 19.76 2.37
C TYR A 198 10.16 20.85 2.28
N GLU A 199 10.05 21.65 3.33
CA GLU A 199 9.13 22.77 3.46
C GLU A 199 9.51 23.97 2.57
N ASP A 200 10.74 24.02 2.05
CA ASP A 200 11.21 25.13 1.18
C ASP A 200 11.04 24.82 -0.31
N LEU A 201 10.50 23.63 -0.64
CA LEU A 201 10.45 23.14 -2.02
C LEU A 201 9.02 23.11 -2.59
N LYS A 202 8.98 23.20 -3.92
CA LYS A 202 7.83 22.84 -4.75
C LYS A 202 8.28 21.71 -5.67
N ILE A 203 7.72 20.54 -5.49
CA ILE A 203 8.13 19.30 -6.15
C ILE A 203 6.95 18.77 -6.94
N ILE A 204 7.20 18.41 -8.19
CA ILE A 204 6.28 17.60 -8.98
C ILE A 204 6.83 16.18 -8.95
N VAL A 205 6.01 15.23 -8.52
CA VAL A 205 6.37 13.81 -8.52
C VAL A 205 5.60 13.10 -9.61
N CYS A 206 6.31 12.39 -10.48
CA CYS A 206 5.74 11.55 -11.53
C CYS A 206 5.95 10.07 -11.18
N HIS A 207 4.93 9.41 -10.65
CA HIS A 207 4.93 7.96 -10.48
C HIS A 207 4.45 7.30 -11.78
N LEU A 208 5.36 6.75 -12.58
CA LEU A 208 5.07 6.20 -13.90
C LEU A 208 5.26 4.68 -13.93
N GLY A 209 4.16 3.94 -13.79
CA GLY A 209 4.12 2.49 -13.90
C GLY A 209 2.87 2.01 -14.63
N ASN A 210 2.46 0.76 -14.41
CA ASN A 210 1.20 0.25 -14.98
C ASN A 210 -0.04 1.05 -14.48
N GLY A 211 0.06 1.62 -13.28
CA GLY A 211 -0.69 2.80 -12.90
C GLY A 211 0.23 4.01 -12.86
N ALA A 212 -0.25 5.13 -13.39
CA ALA A 212 0.52 6.34 -13.46
C ALA A 212 -0.22 7.49 -12.76
N SER A 213 0.50 8.27 -11.95
CA SER A 213 -0.06 9.49 -11.37
C SER A 213 1.01 10.55 -11.14
N VAL A 214 0.57 11.81 -11.18
CA VAL A 214 1.39 12.99 -10.87
C VAL A 214 0.86 13.64 -9.62
N SER A 215 1.72 14.09 -8.72
CA SER A 215 1.34 14.95 -7.60
C SER A 215 2.10 16.27 -7.60
N ALA A 216 1.41 17.32 -7.16
CA ALA A 216 1.99 18.61 -6.87
C ALA A 216 2.21 18.71 -5.36
N VAL A 217 3.47 18.77 -4.94
CA VAL A 217 3.87 18.86 -3.54
C VAL A 217 4.43 20.25 -3.29
N LYS A 218 3.80 21.01 -2.42
CA LYS A 218 4.18 22.37 -2.08
C LYS A 218 4.45 22.47 -0.59
N ASN A 219 5.66 22.87 -0.22
CA ASN A 219 6.07 23.06 1.17
C ASN A 219 5.78 21.82 2.04
N GLY A 220 6.16 20.63 1.53
CA GLY A 220 5.97 19.35 2.21
C GLY A 220 4.55 18.76 2.18
N LYS A 221 3.57 19.44 1.55
CA LYS A 221 2.17 19.00 1.49
C LYS A 221 1.71 18.75 0.06
N CYS A 222 0.91 17.71 -0.15
CA CYS A 222 0.25 17.48 -1.42
C CYS A 222 -0.86 18.52 -1.61
N VAL A 223 -0.80 19.29 -2.70
CA VAL A 223 -1.81 20.31 -3.00
C VAL A 223 -2.67 19.96 -4.21
N ASP A 224 -2.25 18.97 -5.01
CA ASP A 224 -3.02 18.41 -6.12
C ASP A 224 -2.45 17.04 -6.55
N THR A 225 -3.27 16.21 -7.19
CA THR A 225 -2.87 14.91 -7.72
C THR A 225 -3.74 14.50 -8.90
N SER A 226 -3.16 13.84 -9.90
CA SER A 226 -3.89 13.52 -11.14
C SER A 226 -4.99 12.48 -10.94
N MET A 227 -4.81 11.53 -10.01
CA MET A 227 -5.84 10.53 -9.72
C MET A 227 -6.98 11.11 -8.88
N GLY A 228 -8.17 10.57 -9.10
CA GLY A 228 -9.43 11.11 -8.63
C GLY A 228 -10.00 10.49 -7.36
N LEU A 229 -11.33 10.36 -7.37
CA LEU A 229 -12.11 9.44 -6.55
C LEU A 229 -11.63 8.00 -6.74
N THR A 230 -11.34 7.64 -8.00
CA THR A 230 -10.87 6.32 -8.40
C THR A 230 -9.51 6.45 -9.08
N PRO A 231 -8.74 5.37 -9.20
CA PRO A 231 -7.44 5.42 -9.87
C PRO A 231 -7.57 5.47 -11.41
N LEU A 232 -8.75 5.74 -11.96
CA LEU A 232 -8.99 5.87 -13.41
C LEU A 232 -8.56 7.23 -13.97
N GLU A 233 -8.83 8.31 -13.22
CA GLU A 233 -8.59 9.70 -13.64
C GLU A 233 -7.10 10.04 -13.78
N GLY A 234 -6.79 10.99 -14.66
CA GLY A 234 -5.47 11.57 -14.87
C GLY A 234 -4.76 10.99 -16.09
N LEU A 235 -3.54 10.50 -15.88
CA LEU A 235 -2.67 10.04 -16.96
C LEU A 235 -3.20 8.79 -17.67
N ILE A 236 -2.83 8.62 -18.94
CA ILE A 236 -2.89 7.31 -19.61
C ILE A 236 -2.04 6.30 -18.84
N MET A 237 -2.53 5.06 -18.73
CA MET A 237 -1.86 3.99 -18.00
C MET A 237 -1.86 2.70 -18.84
N GLY A 238 -1.44 1.57 -18.27
CA GLY A 238 -1.33 0.32 -19.05
C GLY A 238 -2.66 -0.15 -19.66
N THR A 239 -3.76 -0.07 -18.90
CA THR A 239 -5.10 -0.51 -19.31
C THR A 239 -6.22 0.45 -18.87
N ARG A 240 -5.87 1.63 -18.38
CA ARG A 240 -6.82 2.69 -17.97
C ARG A 240 -6.70 3.85 -18.94
N SER A 241 -7.84 4.41 -19.29
CA SER A 241 -7.95 5.53 -20.23
C SER A 241 -7.24 6.79 -19.75
N GLY A 242 -7.26 7.05 -18.44
CA GLY A 242 -7.01 8.40 -17.94
C GLY A 242 -8.22 9.28 -18.18
N ASP A 243 -7.97 10.58 -18.30
CA ASP A 243 -8.98 11.60 -18.58
C ASP A 243 -9.66 11.39 -19.93
N LEU A 244 -10.99 11.51 -19.95
CA LEU A 244 -11.87 11.36 -21.12
C LEU A 244 -13.08 12.29 -20.97
N ASP A 245 -13.74 12.59 -22.08
CA ASP A 245 -14.98 13.37 -22.09
C ASP A 245 -16.12 12.56 -21.42
N PRO A 246 -16.72 13.04 -20.30
CA PRO A 246 -17.72 12.30 -19.51
C PRO A 246 -18.96 11.80 -20.25
#